data_AF-A0A0L0SH28-F1
#
_entry.id   AF-A0A0L0SH28-F1
#
_cell.length_a   1.000
_cell.length_b   1.000
_cell.length_c   1.000
_cell.angle_alpha   90.00
_cell.angle_beta   90.00
_cell.angle_gamma   90.00
#
_symmetry.space_group_name_H-M   'P 1'
#
loop_
_entity.id
_entity.type
_entity.pdbx_description
1 polymer ?
#
loop_
_entity_poly.entity_id
_entity_poly.type
_entity_poly.pdbx_seq_one_letter_code
_entity_poly.pdbx_strand_id
1 'polypeptide(L)'
;MACAASVQHHLPRPTARRSTTSAHATTSAHATPAAAAAVPPGDADLDPIDGIDSVAPAGSAERDALAATIRAQDAANAPDARSTVRNGLKYTLVIRQQPVHARLCGTAGSLDRRPIDPPPVVQVRVESVDSAVLGPNAHFASDWYTHNPRLFVYAAAVPMPKGRKDQDGDEPAPVAAVGGKAAPTLTYGSVVSALFRMPDVDGTSAAFAVFPDISVKNEGKLRFRFVLCEMVGAKVRRLASILSRPVTVWTPKKFPGLTRTQPQPHGRGTSCTTA
;
A
#
# COMPACT_ATOMS: atom_id res chain seq x y z
N MET A 1 -43.25 -37.91 20.08
CA MET A 1 -43.38 -38.93 19.02
C MET A 1 -43.11 -38.24 17.68
N ALA A 2 -41.89 -38.39 17.14
CA ALA A 2 -41.48 -38.21 15.74
C ALA A 2 -39.94 -38.03 15.68
N CYS A 3 -39.27 -38.99 15.05
CA CYS A 3 -37.83 -39.10 14.84
C CYS A 3 -37.28 -37.99 13.93
N ALA A 4 -36.05 -37.53 14.21
CA ALA A 4 -35.21 -36.82 13.24
C ALA A 4 -34.06 -37.75 12.79
N ALA A 5 -34.04 -38.09 11.51
CA ALA A 5 -33.04 -38.96 10.89
C ALA A 5 -31.82 -38.14 10.43
N SER A 6 -30.63 -38.62 10.78
CA SER A 6 -29.33 -38.15 10.28
C SER A 6 -29.11 -38.57 8.82
N VAL A 7 -28.64 -37.66 7.98
CA VAL A 7 -28.17 -37.94 6.62
C VAL A 7 -26.64 -37.96 6.63
N GLN A 8 -26.06 -39.14 6.41
CA GLN A 8 -24.63 -39.34 6.15
C GLN A 8 -24.37 -39.26 4.64
N HIS A 9 -23.42 -38.43 4.22
CA HIS A 9 -22.95 -38.39 2.83
C HIS A 9 -21.75 -39.35 2.66
N HIS A 10 -21.91 -40.36 1.80
CA HIS A 10 -20.84 -41.28 1.39
C HIS A 10 -19.92 -40.65 0.34
N LEU A 11 -18.60 -40.81 0.54
CA LEU A 11 -17.56 -40.56 -0.45
C LEU A 11 -17.28 -41.82 -1.28
N PRO A 12 -17.03 -41.73 -2.60
CA PRO A 12 -16.69 -42.89 -3.42
C PRO A 12 -15.18 -43.23 -3.37
N ARG A 13 -14.91 -44.54 -3.43
CA ARG A 13 -13.59 -45.19 -3.34
C ARG A 13 -13.03 -45.46 -4.75
N PRO A 14 -11.76 -45.15 -5.08
CA PRO A 14 -11.19 -45.50 -6.38
C PRO A 14 -10.62 -46.94 -6.39
N THR A 15 -10.98 -47.69 -7.43
CA THR A 15 -10.53 -49.06 -7.72
C THR A 15 -9.18 -49.07 -8.46
N ALA A 16 -8.28 -49.95 -8.04
CA ALA A 16 -7.04 -50.27 -8.72
C ALA A 16 -7.27 -51.17 -9.95
N ARG A 17 -6.49 -50.98 -11.02
CA ARG A 17 -6.23 -52.04 -12.01
C ARG A 17 -4.83 -51.91 -12.60
N ARG A 18 -4.19 -53.07 -12.74
CA ARG A 18 -2.76 -53.29 -13.03
C ARG A 18 -2.57 -53.76 -14.49
N SER A 19 -1.55 -53.20 -15.13
CA SER A 19 -0.66 -53.61 -16.25
C SER A 19 -0.89 -54.88 -17.10
N THR A 20 -0.59 -54.76 -18.41
CA THR A 20 0.14 -55.72 -19.30
C THR A 20 0.77 -54.93 -20.47
N THR A 21 2.08 -54.66 -20.52
CA THR A 21 3.19 -55.34 -21.25
C THR A 21 3.10 -55.41 -22.79
N SER A 22 4.08 -54.80 -23.49
CA SER A 22 4.78 -55.36 -24.65
C SER A 22 6.07 -54.55 -24.94
N ALA A 23 7.13 -55.24 -25.35
CA ALA A 23 8.52 -54.79 -25.44
C ALA A 23 9.06 -54.80 -26.89
N HIS A 24 10.31 -54.31 -27.02
CA HIS A 24 11.23 -54.28 -28.19
C HIS A 24 11.16 -53.01 -29.05
N ALA A 25 12.26 -52.37 -29.50
CA ALA A 25 13.65 -52.81 -29.60
C ALA A 25 14.66 -51.65 -29.46
N THR A 26 15.89 -52.03 -29.13
CA THR A 26 17.11 -51.25 -28.96
C THR A 26 17.73 -50.86 -30.30
N THR A 27 18.19 -49.61 -30.47
CA THR A 27 19.39 -49.27 -31.25
C THR A 27 20.00 -47.95 -30.77
N SER A 28 21.33 -47.96 -30.64
CA SER A 28 22.19 -46.87 -30.18
C SER A 28 22.34 -45.75 -31.21
N ALA A 29 22.58 -44.51 -30.78
CA ALA A 29 23.62 -43.65 -31.35
C ALA A 29 23.85 -42.37 -30.53
N HIS A 30 25.13 -42.14 -30.23
CA HIS A 30 25.86 -40.87 -30.18
C HIS A 30 25.30 -39.63 -29.48
N ALA A 31 26.05 -39.22 -28.45
CA ALA A 31 26.15 -37.85 -27.97
C ALA A 31 26.89 -36.94 -28.98
N THR A 32 26.33 -35.75 -29.22
CA THR A 32 27.01 -34.58 -29.80
C THR A 32 26.35 -33.30 -29.23
N PRO A 33 27.10 -32.18 -29.12
CA PRO A 33 26.83 -31.13 -28.12
C PRO A 33 25.82 -30.08 -28.60
N ALA A 34 25.30 -29.34 -27.61
CA ALA A 34 24.42 -28.19 -27.79
C ALA A 34 25.07 -27.12 -28.68
N ALA A 35 24.47 -26.86 -29.83
CA ALA A 35 24.76 -25.69 -30.65
C ALA A 35 24.14 -24.44 -29.98
N ALA A 36 24.99 -23.45 -29.71
CA ALA A 36 24.59 -22.13 -29.26
C ALA A 36 23.67 -21.48 -30.29
N ALA A 37 22.46 -21.09 -29.86
CA ALA A 37 21.57 -20.29 -30.69
C ALA A 37 22.15 -18.88 -30.82
N ALA A 38 22.47 -18.48 -32.06
CA ALA A 38 22.94 -17.15 -32.38
C ALA A 38 21.82 -16.11 -32.18
N VAL A 39 22.14 -15.04 -31.45
CA VAL A 39 21.31 -13.84 -31.31
C VAL A 39 21.35 -13.07 -32.64
N PRO A 40 20.21 -12.68 -33.24
CA PRO A 40 20.22 -11.86 -34.45
C PRO A 40 20.80 -10.46 -34.12
N PRO A 41 21.56 -9.83 -35.04
CA PRO A 41 22.10 -8.50 -34.82
C PRO A 41 20.94 -7.50 -34.72
N GLY A 42 20.93 -6.71 -33.65
CA GLY A 42 19.94 -5.66 -33.43
C GLY A 42 20.10 -4.53 -34.44
N ASP A 43 18.97 -4.06 -34.97
CA ASP A 43 18.88 -2.87 -35.80
C ASP A 43 19.42 -1.65 -35.03
N ALA A 44 20.53 -1.10 -35.51
CA ALA A 44 21.26 -0.01 -34.89
C ALA A 44 20.87 1.38 -35.43
N ASP A 45 19.63 1.55 -35.90
CA ASP A 45 19.14 2.78 -36.51
C ASP A 45 17.84 3.27 -35.86
N LEU A 46 17.86 3.46 -34.54
CA LEU A 46 16.91 4.35 -33.87
C LEU A 46 17.69 5.55 -33.34
N ASP A 47 17.49 6.69 -33.99
CA ASP A 47 18.01 7.98 -33.51
C ASP A 47 17.63 8.18 -32.03
N PRO A 48 18.55 8.63 -31.17
CA PRO A 48 18.23 8.99 -29.80
C PRO A 48 17.09 10.00 -29.79
N ILE A 49 16.08 9.76 -28.96
CA ILE A 49 15.02 10.75 -28.72
C ILE A 49 15.66 11.88 -27.91
N ASP A 50 16.21 12.88 -28.61
CA ASP A 50 16.66 14.14 -28.03
C ASP A 50 15.47 14.82 -27.36
N GLY A 51 15.50 14.93 -26.02
CA GLY A 51 14.51 15.72 -25.29
C GLY A 51 13.96 15.15 -23.99
N ILE A 52 14.47 14.02 -23.48
CA ILE A 52 14.31 13.71 -22.06
C ILE A 52 15.61 14.14 -21.39
N ASP A 53 15.63 15.38 -20.89
CA ASP A 53 16.62 15.79 -19.89
C ASP A 53 16.57 14.75 -18.76
N SER A 54 17.54 13.85 -18.75
CA SER A 54 17.79 12.97 -17.63
C SER A 54 18.09 13.88 -16.44
N VAL A 55 17.10 14.09 -15.58
CA VAL A 55 17.30 14.78 -14.31
C VAL A 55 18.44 14.06 -13.62
N ALA A 56 19.58 14.74 -13.47
CA ALA A 56 20.74 14.18 -12.81
C ALA A 56 20.30 13.61 -11.46
N PRO A 57 20.72 12.38 -11.09
CA PRO A 57 20.35 11.82 -9.81
C PRO A 57 20.78 12.79 -8.70
N ALA A 58 19.81 13.22 -7.88
CA ALA A 58 20.05 14.10 -6.73
C ALA A 58 21.33 13.70 -5.97
N GLY A 59 22.13 14.69 -5.57
CA GLY A 59 23.41 14.45 -4.91
C GLY A 59 23.22 13.59 -3.65
N SER A 60 24.23 12.80 -3.26
CA SER A 60 24.16 11.95 -2.05
C SER A 60 23.72 12.74 -0.80
N ALA A 61 24.21 13.97 -0.66
CA ALA A 61 23.82 14.88 0.43
C ALA A 61 22.32 15.27 0.43
N GLU A 62 21.72 15.46 -0.75
CA GLU A 62 20.29 15.79 -0.87
C GLU A 62 19.43 14.58 -0.50
N ARG A 63 19.84 13.38 -0.93
CA ARG A 63 19.19 12.12 -0.53
C ARG A 63 19.28 11.89 0.97
N ASP A 64 20.43 12.14 1.57
CA ASP A 64 20.63 11.98 3.02
C ASP A 64 19.77 12.95 3.84
N ALA A 65 19.68 14.22 3.40
CA ALA A 65 18.83 15.23 4.02
C ALA A 65 17.33 14.86 3.91
N LEU A 66 16.91 14.35 2.76
CA LEU A 66 15.55 13.88 2.53
C LEU A 66 15.23 12.63 3.38
N ALA A 67 16.16 11.69 3.47
CA ALA A 67 16.04 10.52 4.35
C ALA A 67 15.92 10.92 5.83
N ALA A 68 16.66 11.94 6.28
CA ALA A 68 16.53 12.48 7.63
C ALA A 68 15.14 13.08 7.89
N THR A 69 14.59 13.80 6.91
CA THR A 69 13.23 14.35 6.97
C THR A 69 12.19 13.23 7.10
N ILE A 70 12.37 12.12 6.38
CA ILE A 70 11.49 10.95 6.50
C ILE A 70 11.55 10.33 7.88
N ARG A 71 12.75 10.12 8.45
CA ARG A 71 12.89 9.57 9.81
C ARG A 71 12.22 10.45 10.86
N ALA A 72 12.29 11.78 10.71
CA ALA A 72 11.58 12.70 11.59
C ALA A 72 10.05 12.57 11.45
N GLN A 73 9.54 12.39 10.22
CA GLN A 73 8.13 12.13 9.97
C GLN A 73 7.67 10.79 10.55
N ASP A 74 8.50 9.75 10.48
CA ASP A 74 8.24 8.44 11.08
C ASP A 74 8.11 8.55 12.61
N ALA A 75 9.03 9.27 13.25
CA ALA A 75 8.98 9.52 14.69
C ALA A 75 7.71 10.29 15.08
N ALA A 76 7.31 11.29 14.27
CA ALA A 76 6.07 12.03 14.48
C ALA A 76 4.80 11.17 14.28
N ASN A 77 4.88 10.12 13.47
CA ASN A 77 3.79 9.17 13.21
C ASN A 77 3.67 8.08 14.30
N ALA A 78 4.75 7.82 15.06
CA ALA A 78 4.87 6.68 15.97
C ALA A 78 3.77 6.58 17.05
N PRO A 79 3.30 7.67 17.70
CA PRO A 79 2.27 7.58 18.75
C PRO A 79 0.93 7.01 18.23
N ASP A 80 0.62 7.31 16.97
CA ASP A 80 -0.61 6.93 16.28
C ASP A 80 -0.53 5.55 15.61
N ALA A 81 0.66 4.94 15.59
CA ALA A 81 0.90 3.64 14.98
C ALA A 81 0.57 2.49 15.95
N ARG A 82 0.00 1.42 15.40
CA ARG A 82 -0.23 0.13 16.06
C ARG A 82 0.33 -0.96 15.17
N SER A 83 1.10 -1.87 15.76
CA SER A 83 1.78 -2.95 15.07
C SER A 83 1.44 -4.29 15.70
N THR A 84 1.57 -5.36 14.91
CA THR A 84 1.53 -6.73 15.43
C THR A 84 2.79 -7.48 15.00
N VAL A 85 3.16 -8.49 15.79
CA VAL A 85 4.20 -9.46 15.43
C VAL A 85 3.52 -10.79 15.14
N ARG A 86 3.84 -11.39 14.00
CA ARG A 86 3.30 -12.68 13.59
C ARG A 86 4.31 -13.45 12.77
N ASN A 87 4.49 -14.73 13.08
CA ASN A 87 5.44 -15.62 12.39
C ASN A 87 6.86 -15.00 12.33
N GLY A 88 7.29 -14.36 13.41
CA GLY A 88 8.58 -13.67 13.49
C GLY A 88 8.69 -12.36 12.69
N LEU A 89 7.61 -11.90 12.07
CA LEU A 89 7.56 -10.65 11.31
C LEU A 89 6.76 -9.58 12.06
N LYS A 90 7.32 -8.39 12.19
CA LYS A 90 6.65 -7.19 12.70
C LYS A 90 6.15 -6.34 11.54
N TYR A 91 4.89 -5.92 11.63
CA TYR A 91 4.24 -5.10 10.61
C TYR A 91 4.06 -3.68 11.12
N THR A 92 4.57 -2.70 10.39
CA THR A 92 4.40 -1.28 10.71
C THR A 92 3.92 -0.49 9.51
N LEU A 93 3.18 0.59 9.77
CA LEU A 93 2.70 1.52 8.78
C LEU A 93 3.28 2.90 9.04
N VAL A 94 3.63 3.60 7.97
CA VAL A 94 4.17 4.96 8.01
C VAL A 94 3.43 5.79 6.97
N ILE A 95 2.89 6.95 7.38
CA ILE A 95 2.26 7.88 6.45
C ILE A 95 3.34 8.78 5.85
N ARG A 96 3.61 8.60 4.55
CA ARG A 96 4.64 9.30 3.77
C ARG A 96 4.12 10.57 3.12
N GLN A 97 2.83 10.59 2.79
CA GLN A 97 2.13 11.79 2.39
C GLN A 97 0.86 11.90 3.23
N GLN A 98 0.80 12.94 4.06
CA GLN A 98 -0.35 13.20 4.93
C GLN A 98 -1.48 13.82 4.10
N PRO A 99 -2.75 13.41 4.30
CA PRO A 99 -3.87 14.23 3.85
C PRO A 99 -3.89 15.56 4.61
N VAL A 100 -4.16 16.67 3.92
CA VAL A 100 -4.11 18.00 4.54
C VAL A 100 -5.48 18.66 4.53
N HIS A 101 -6.13 18.71 3.37
CA HIS A 101 -7.48 19.27 3.23
C HIS A 101 -8.37 18.42 2.36
N ALA A 102 -9.65 18.48 2.68
CA ALA A 102 -10.69 17.82 1.91
C ALA A 102 -11.83 18.80 1.66
N ARG A 103 -12.48 18.65 0.51
CA ARG A 103 -13.81 19.21 0.28
C ARG A 103 -14.82 18.08 0.44
N LEU A 104 -15.85 18.30 1.25
CA LEU A 104 -16.93 17.32 1.31
C LEU A 104 -17.58 17.17 -0.06
N CYS A 105 -17.96 15.95 -0.42
CA CYS A 105 -18.72 15.69 -1.64
C CYS A 105 -20.04 16.47 -1.62
N GLY A 106 -20.32 17.23 -2.68
CA GLY A 106 -21.57 17.98 -2.81
C GLY A 106 -22.82 17.07 -2.75
N THR A 107 -23.97 17.67 -2.45
CA THR A 107 -25.28 17.00 -2.42
C THR A 107 -25.72 16.45 -3.78
N ALA A 108 -25.10 16.89 -4.89
CA ALA A 108 -25.44 16.52 -6.26
C ALA A 108 -24.85 15.16 -6.75
N GLY A 109 -24.53 14.24 -5.83
CA GLY A 109 -24.02 12.90 -6.18
C GLY A 109 -22.56 12.88 -6.65
N SER A 110 -22.18 11.81 -7.37
CA SER A 110 -20.78 11.46 -7.72
C SER A 110 -20.03 12.48 -8.60
N LEU A 111 -20.72 13.49 -9.13
CA LEU A 111 -20.19 14.44 -10.12
C LEU A 111 -19.38 15.59 -9.53
N ASP A 112 -19.60 15.97 -8.26
CA ASP A 112 -18.80 16.98 -7.54
C ASP A 112 -17.89 16.35 -6.48
N ARG A 113 -17.46 15.10 -6.74
CA ARG A 113 -16.49 14.42 -5.90
C ARG A 113 -15.13 15.08 -6.06
N ARG A 114 -14.51 15.44 -4.94
CA ARG A 114 -13.11 15.87 -4.92
C ARG A 114 -12.30 14.91 -4.04
N PRO A 115 -11.28 14.26 -4.59
CA PRO A 115 -10.33 13.53 -3.78
C PRO A 115 -9.70 14.45 -2.74
N ILE A 116 -9.23 13.85 -1.67
CA ILE A 116 -8.45 14.53 -0.65
C ILE A 116 -7.09 14.91 -1.23
N ASP A 117 -6.65 16.11 -0.88
CA ASP A 117 -5.41 16.68 -1.37
C ASP A 117 -4.46 17.02 -0.21
N PRO A 118 -3.18 16.65 -0.30
CA PRO A 118 -2.61 15.71 -1.28
C PRO A 118 -3.10 14.26 -1.04
N PRO A 119 -3.04 13.36 -2.05
CA PRO A 119 -3.54 11.99 -1.90
C PRO A 119 -2.71 11.22 -0.87
N PRO A 120 -3.30 10.48 0.08
CA PRO A 120 -2.51 9.77 1.08
C PRO A 120 -1.60 8.70 0.45
N VAL A 121 -0.36 8.65 0.94
CA VAL A 121 0.63 7.61 0.62
C VAL A 121 1.11 6.99 1.92
N VAL A 122 0.97 5.68 2.03
CA VAL A 122 1.32 4.90 3.23
C VAL A 122 2.38 3.87 2.86
N GLN A 123 3.54 3.93 3.49
CA GLN A 123 4.56 2.89 3.39
C GLN A 123 4.22 1.75 4.35
N VAL A 124 4.33 0.52 3.84
CA VAL A 124 4.24 -0.71 4.61
C VAL A 124 5.64 -1.23 4.86
N ARG A 125 5.99 -1.43 6.13
CA ARG A 125 7.27 -2.05 6.51
C ARG A 125 6.99 -3.39 7.18
N VAL A 126 7.78 -4.38 6.78
CA VAL A 126 7.79 -5.71 7.37
C VAL A 126 9.22 -5.94 7.82
N GLU A 127 9.40 -6.19 9.12
CA GLU A 127 10.71 -6.37 9.73
C GLU A 127 10.78 -7.76 10.35
N SER A 128 11.88 -8.47 10.12
CA SER A 128 12.18 -9.67 10.89
C SER A 128 12.51 -9.28 12.33
N VAL A 129 11.82 -9.86 13.29
CA VAL A 129 12.05 -9.62 14.73
C VAL A 129 12.30 -10.90 15.53
N ASP A 130 12.15 -12.08 14.92
CA ASP A 130 12.43 -13.36 15.55
C ASP A 130 13.23 -14.26 14.59
N SER A 131 14.56 -14.16 14.70
CA SER A 131 15.49 -14.96 13.90
C SER A 131 15.42 -16.45 14.23
N ALA A 132 14.93 -16.83 15.42
CA ALA A 132 14.77 -18.25 15.78
C ALA A 132 13.61 -18.89 14.99
N VAL A 133 12.56 -18.12 14.69
CA VAL A 133 11.42 -18.57 13.88
C VAL A 133 11.74 -18.54 12.38
N LEU A 134 12.46 -17.52 11.92
CA LEU A 134 12.69 -17.30 10.48
C LEU A 134 13.99 -17.94 9.94
N GLY A 135 14.87 -18.40 10.83
CA GLY A 135 16.14 -19.00 10.47
C GLY A 135 17.10 -18.04 9.77
N PRO A 136 18.13 -18.55 9.06
CA PRO A 136 19.18 -17.71 8.48
C PRO A 136 18.70 -16.75 7.37
N ASN A 137 17.51 -16.99 6.80
CA ASN A 137 16.96 -16.22 5.68
C ASN A 137 15.96 -15.14 6.12
N ALA A 138 16.01 -14.70 7.38
CA ALA A 138 15.02 -13.82 7.96
C ALA A 138 14.86 -12.47 7.23
N HIS A 139 15.96 -11.88 6.76
CA HIS A 139 15.94 -10.66 5.95
C HIS A 139 15.24 -10.84 4.61
N PHE A 140 15.51 -11.97 3.93
CA PHE A 140 14.82 -12.31 2.69
C PHE A 140 13.32 -12.49 2.94
N ALA A 141 12.95 -13.14 4.05
CA ALA A 141 11.56 -13.33 4.42
C ALA A 141 10.80 -12.00 4.60
N SER A 142 11.39 -11.00 5.26
CA SER A 142 10.76 -9.69 5.45
C SER A 142 10.53 -8.94 4.13
N ASP A 143 11.53 -8.92 3.24
CA ASP A 143 11.41 -8.22 1.96
C ASP A 143 10.42 -8.94 1.03
N TRP A 144 10.57 -10.26 0.85
CA TRP A 144 9.66 -11.06 0.05
C TRP A 144 8.20 -10.92 0.51
N TYR A 145 7.94 -10.84 1.82
CA TYR A 145 6.56 -10.86 2.32
C TYR A 145 5.71 -9.68 1.86
N THR A 146 6.32 -8.54 1.53
CA THR A 146 5.58 -7.39 0.95
C THR A 146 5.15 -7.62 -0.51
N HIS A 147 5.65 -8.67 -1.19
CA HIS A 147 5.14 -9.15 -2.48
C HIS A 147 3.88 -10.01 -2.35
N ASN A 148 3.48 -10.35 -1.11
CA ASN A 148 2.32 -11.21 -0.88
C ASN A 148 1.04 -10.51 -1.37
N PRO A 149 0.37 -11.02 -2.42
CA PRO A 149 -0.80 -10.38 -3.02
C PRO A 149 -2.03 -10.39 -2.11
N ARG A 150 -1.95 -11.09 -0.97
CA ARG A 150 -2.99 -11.09 0.06
C ARG A 150 -2.93 -9.86 0.96
N LEU A 151 -1.85 -9.08 0.87
CA LEU A 151 -1.71 -7.84 1.62
C LEU A 151 -2.37 -6.68 0.88
N PHE A 152 -3.14 -5.90 1.63
CA PHE A 152 -3.75 -4.67 1.16
C PHE A 152 -3.93 -3.72 2.34
N VAL A 153 -4.05 -2.42 2.05
CA VAL A 153 -4.36 -1.41 3.06
C VAL A 153 -5.73 -0.84 2.79
N TYR A 154 -6.58 -0.75 3.80
CA TYR A 154 -7.84 -0.01 3.70
C TYR A 154 -7.77 1.29 4.52
N ALA A 155 -8.49 2.31 4.06
CA ALA A 155 -8.59 3.62 4.69
C ALA A 155 -10.02 3.89 5.16
N ALA A 156 -10.17 4.45 6.36
CA ALA A 156 -11.45 4.86 6.91
C ALA A 156 -11.33 6.23 7.59
N ALA A 157 -12.31 7.11 7.39
CA ALA A 157 -12.37 8.39 8.10
C ALA A 157 -12.94 8.18 9.50
N VAL A 158 -12.34 8.85 10.47
CA VAL A 158 -12.69 8.82 11.89
C VAL A 158 -12.98 10.25 12.35
N PRO A 159 -14.22 10.57 12.77
CA PRO A 159 -14.54 11.89 13.30
C PRO A 159 -13.76 12.19 14.58
N MET A 160 -13.30 13.43 14.73
CA MET A 160 -12.76 13.90 16.00
C MET A 160 -13.91 14.47 16.86
N PRO A 161 -14.12 13.99 18.10
CA PRO A 161 -15.15 14.53 18.98
C PRO A 161 -14.91 16.01 19.27
N LYS A 162 -15.96 16.83 19.23
CA LYS A 162 -15.87 18.26 19.56
C LYS A 162 -15.70 18.42 21.09
N GLY A 163 -14.58 18.99 21.53
CA GLY A 163 -14.40 19.44 22.92
C GLY A 163 -13.59 18.52 23.85
N ARG A 164 -13.09 17.37 23.40
CA ARG A 164 -12.08 16.61 24.17
C ARG A 164 -10.72 17.25 23.87
N LYS A 165 -10.04 17.82 24.88
CA LYS A 165 -8.60 18.06 24.79
C LYS A 165 -7.92 16.72 24.52
N ASP A 166 -6.85 16.71 23.73
CA ASP A 166 -6.06 15.53 23.35
C ASP A 166 -5.38 14.88 24.58
N GLN A 167 -6.16 14.41 25.54
CA GLN A 167 -5.67 13.66 26.69
C GLN A 167 -5.84 12.17 26.41
N ASP A 168 -4.68 11.55 26.21
CA ASP A 168 -4.36 10.14 26.42
C ASP A 168 -5.21 9.11 25.67
N GLY A 169 -4.67 8.67 24.53
CA GLY A 169 -4.60 7.25 24.13
C GLY A 169 -5.90 6.49 23.84
N ASP A 170 -7.05 7.08 24.09
CA ASP A 170 -8.36 6.47 23.89
C ASP A 170 -8.72 6.57 22.41
N GLU A 171 -8.55 5.46 21.68
CA GLU A 171 -8.87 5.34 20.27
C GLU A 171 -10.32 5.78 20.06
N PRO A 172 -10.61 6.79 19.19
CA PRO A 172 -11.97 6.98 18.73
C PRO A 172 -12.35 5.71 17.97
N ALA A 173 -13.11 4.84 18.63
CA ALA A 173 -13.61 3.60 18.06
C ALA A 173 -14.18 3.91 16.67
N PRO A 174 -13.92 3.08 15.65
CA PRO A 174 -14.44 3.30 14.31
C PRO A 174 -15.95 3.19 14.37
N VAL A 175 -16.62 4.33 14.58
CA VAL A 175 -18.02 4.52 14.96
C VAL A 175 -18.77 3.19 14.97
N ALA A 176 -18.51 2.37 15.98
CA ALA A 176 -19.13 1.06 16.04
C ALA A 176 -20.50 1.33 16.62
N ALA A 177 -21.46 1.55 15.73
CA ALA A 177 -22.88 1.36 15.92
C ALA A 177 -23.36 1.51 17.38
N VAL A 178 -23.48 2.75 17.86
CA VAL A 178 -24.36 2.99 19.00
C VAL A 178 -25.78 2.58 18.55
N GLY A 179 -26.25 1.42 19.03
CA GLY A 179 -27.58 0.89 18.72
C GLY A 179 -27.69 -0.10 17.56
N GLY A 180 -26.62 -0.81 17.17
CA GLY A 180 -26.71 -1.95 16.24
C GLY A 180 -26.98 -1.60 14.76
N LYS A 181 -27.07 -0.31 14.42
CA LYS A 181 -27.05 0.17 13.03
C LYS A 181 -25.62 0.51 12.62
N ALA A 182 -25.14 -0.08 11.52
CA ALA A 182 -23.84 0.23 10.95
C ALA A 182 -23.69 1.76 10.81
N ALA A 183 -22.64 2.33 11.39
CA ALA A 183 -22.41 3.75 11.24
C ALA A 183 -22.21 4.10 9.77
N PRO A 184 -22.69 5.26 9.31
CA PRO A 184 -22.57 5.65 7.93
C PRO A 184 -21.10 5.72 7.52
N THR A 185 -20.73 5.03 6.44
CA THR A 185 -19.38 5.13 5.86
C THR A 185 -19.13 6.57 5.44
N LEU A 186 -18.22 7.22 6.17
CA LEU A 186 -17.84 8.62 5.99
C LEU A 186 -16.93 8.84 4.78
N THR A 187 -16.34 7.76 4.26
CA THR A 187 -15.48 7.75 3.07
C THR A 187 -16.22 7.31 1.82
N TYR A 188 -15.72 7.75 0.67
CA TYR A 188 -16.17 7.36 -0.66
C TYR A 188 -14.96 7.20 -1.61
N GLY A 189 -15.16 6.54 -2.74
CA GLY A 189 -14.14 6.34 -3.76
C GLY A 189 -13.26 5.11 -3.48
N SER A 190 -12.01 5.16 -3.90
CA SER A 190 -11.05 4.05 -3.73
C SER A 190 -10.45 4.06 -2.32
N VAL A 191 -11.10 3.33 -1.40
CA VAL A 191 -10.71 3.24 0.02
C VAL A 191 -9.82 2.03 0.32
N VAL A 192 -9.51 1.21 -0.68
CA VAL A 192 -8.63 0.05 -0.57
C VAL A 192 -7.51 0.19 -1.59
N SER A 193 -6.29 -0.09 -1.16
CA SER A 193 -5.11 -0.05 -2.01
C SER A 193 -4.33 -1.35 -1.87
N ALA A 194 -3.92 -1.91 -3.00
CA ALA A 194 -2.90 -2.96 -3.04
C ALA A 194 -1.53 -2.36 -2.68
N LEU A 195 -0.51 -3.21 -2.57
CA LEU A 195 0.86 -2.76 -2.34
C LEU A 195 1.59 -2.58 -3.68
N PHE A 196 2.14 -1.40 -3.89
CA PHE A 196 3.00 -1.06 -5.02
C PHE A 196 4.44 -0.99 -4.53
N ARG A 197 5.31 -1.83 -5.11
CA ARG A 197 6.74 -1.80 -4.80
C ARG A 197 7.45 -0.82 -5.71
N MET A 198 8.13 0.14 -5.12
CA MET A 198 8.87 1.17 -5.84
C MET A 198 10.10 1.57 -5.03
N PRO A 199 11.16 2.09 -5.67
CA PRO A 199 12.25 2.73 -4.96
C PRO A 199 11.72 3.90 -4.13
N ASP A 200 12.11 3.94 -2.87
CA ASP A 200 11.96 5.09 -2.02
C ASP A 200 13.01 6.14 -2.39
N VAL A 201 12.92 7.33 -1.79
CA VAL A 201 13.77 8.47 -2.12
C VAL A 201 15.24 8.29 -1.74
N ASP A 202 15.51 7.39 -0.80
CA ASP A 202 16.86 6.96 -0.42
C ASP A 202 17.39 5.83 -1.33
N GLY A 203 16.62 5.43 -2.34
CA GLY A 203 16.93 4.35 -3.27
C GLY A 203 16.57 2.95 -2.75
N THR A 204 16.06 2.82 -1.53
CA THR A 204 15.69 1.52 -0.97
C THR A 204 14.37 1.01 -1.56
N SER A 205 14.25 -0.30 -1.77
CA SER A 205 12.96 -0.87 -2.23
C SER A 205 11.94 -0.81 -1.10
N ALA A 206 10.78 -0.20 -1.36
CA ALA A 206 9.72 -0.06 -0.39
C ALA A 206 8.35 -0.41 -0.97
N ALA A 207 7.42 -0.85 -0.11
CA ALA A 207 6.04 -1.14 -0.47
C ALA A 207 5.13 0.00 -0.04
N PHE A 208 4.34 0.54 -0.96
CA PHE A 208 3.45 1.67 -0.74
C PHE A 208 2.00 1.32 -1.07
N ALA A 209 1.08 1.79 -0.24
CA ALA A 209 -0.34 1.87 -0.51
C ALA A 209 -0.68 3.34 -0.82
N VAL A 210 -1.29 3.57 -1.99
CA VAL A 210 -1.63 4.91 -2.50
C VAL A 210 -3.15 5.06 -2.60
N PHE A 211 -3.67 6.21 -2.16
CA PHE A 211 -5.10 6.50 -2.13
C PHE A 211 -5.41 7.76 -2.97
N PRO A 212 -5.35 7.66 -4.32
CA PRO A 212 -5.49 8.84 -5.20
C PRO A 212 -6.91 9.37 -5.31
N ASP A 213 -7.91 8.58 -4.92
CA ASP A 213 -9.34 8.86 -5.13
C ASP A 213 -10.17 8.56 -3.88
N ILE A 214 -9.66 8.94 -2.71
CA ILE A 214 -10.44 8.91 -1.47
C ILE A 214 -11.11 10.25 -1.24
N SER A 215 -12.40 10.24 -0.92
CA SER A 215 -13.19 11.43 -0.60
C SER A 215 -14.00 11.23 0.69
N VAL A 216 -14.57 12.32 1.20
CA VAL A 216 -15.35 12.33 2.46
C VAL A 216 -16.69 13.02 2.30
N LYS A 217 -17.68 12.56 3.07
CA LYS A 217 -19.07 13.02 2.97
C LYS A 217 -19.45 14.11 3.97
N ASN A 218 -18.74 14.19 5.09
CA ASN A 218 -19.13 15.04 6.21
C ASN A 218 -18.11 16.15 6.42
N GLU A 219 -18.59 17.38 6.64
CA GLU A 219 -17.74 18.47 7.11
C GLU A 219 -17.23 18.21 8.53
N GLY A 220 -16.13 18.89 8.88
CA GLY A 220 -15.58 18.89 10.23
C GLY A 220 -14.12 18.49 10.28
N LYS A 221 -13.64 18.21 11.50
CA LYS A 221 -12.29 17.69 11.75
C LYS A 221 -12.35 16.17 11.82
N LEU A 222 -11.55 15.51 11.01
CA LEU A 222 -11.43 14.05 11.00
C LEU A 222 -9.97 13.61 10.93
N ARG A 223 -9.72 12.35 11.20
CA ARG A 223 -8.45 11.67 10.88
C ARG A 223 -8.74 10.49 9.96
N PHE A 224 -7.75 10.04 9.20
CA PHE A 224 -7.81 8.80 8.45
C PHE A 224 -7.12 7.70 9.21
N ARG A 225 -7.80 6.57 9.38
CA ARG A 225 -7.19 5.33 9.87
C ARG A 225 -6.86 4.45 8.67
N PHE A 226 -5.58 4.17 8.49
CA PHE A 226 -5.08 3.21 7.54
C PHE A 226 -4.82 1.90 8.26
N VAL A 227 -5.22 0.79 7.67
CA VAL A 227 -5.08 -0.53 8.29
C VAL A 227 -4.55 -1.52 7.27
N LEU A 228 -3.40 -2.10 7.59
CA LEU A 228 -2.84 -3.21 6.85
C LEU A 228 -3.62 -4.47 7.17
N CYS A 229 -4.06 -5.14 6.12
CA CYS A 229 -4.82 -6.36 6.19
C CYS A 229 -4.16 -7.46 5.36
N GLU A 230 -4.40 -8.70 5.77
CA GLU A 230 -4.03 -9.91 5.05
C GLU A 230 -5.27 -10.77 4.84
N MET A 231 -5.50 -11.19 3.60
CA MET A 231 -6.52 -12.19 3.28
C MET A 231 -6.05 -13.59 3.68
N VAL A 232 -6.84 -14.30 4.48
CA VAL A 232 -6.56 -15.68 4.90
C VAL A 232 -7.80 -16.53 4.66
N GLY A 233 -7.81 -17.23 3.52
CA GLY A 233 -9.02 -17.87 3.02
C GLY A 233 -10.12 -16.82 2.79
N ALA A 234 -11.29 -17.05 3.36
CA ALA A 234 -12.42 -16.10 3.32
C ALA A 234 -12.39 -15.03 4.42
N LYS A 235 -11.36 -15.02 5.29
CA LYS A 235 -11.25 -14.07 6.42
C LYS A 235 -10.24 -12.98 6.12
N VAL A 236 -10.47 -11.80 6.68
CA VAL A 236 -9.50 -10.69 6.65
C VAL A 236 -8.91 -10.52 8.04
N ARG A 237 -7.57 -10.55 8.13
CA ARG A 237 -6.82 -10.31 9.36
C ARG A 237 -6.18 -8.93 9.32
N ARG A 238 -6.34 -8.14 10.39
CA ARG A 238 -5.63 -6.86 10.58
C ARG A 238 -4.24 -7.11 11.14
N LEU A 239 -3.22 -6.48 10.57
CA LEU A 239 -1.82 -6.64 10.93
C LEU A 239 -1.22 -5.38 11.56
N ALA A 240 -1.60 -4.20 11.09
CA ALA A 240 -1.11 -2.93 11.61
C ALA A 240 -2.13 -1.84 11.31
N SER A 241 -2.09 -0.74 12.06
CA SER A 241 -2.87 0.45 11.74
C SER A 241 -2.15 1.72 12.11
N ILE A 242 -2.49 2.82 11.46
CA ILE A 242 -1.98 4.16 11.78
C ILE A 242 -3.07 5.21 11.57
N LEU A 243 -3.12 6.22 12.44
CA LEU A 243 -3.96 7.40 12.26
C LEU A 243 -3.17 8.54 11.59
N SER A 244 -3.82 9.26 10.68
CA SER A 244 -3.27 10.48 10.08
C SER A 244 -3.30 11.65 11.04
N ARG A 245 -2.61 12.73 10.67
CA ARG A 245 -2.85 14.05 11.26
C ARG A 245 -4.32 14.48 11.04
N PRO A 246 -4.86 15.39 11.87
CA PRO A 246 -6.20 15.93 11.68
C PRO A 246 -6.31 16.63 10.32
N VAL A 247 -7.38 16.32 9.59
CA VAL A 247 -7.75 16.89 8.31
C VAL A 247 -9.02 17.73 8.52
N THR A 248 -9.02 18.93 7.95
CA THR A 248 -10.23 19.76 7.93
C THR A 248 -10.99 19.53 6.63
N VAL A 249 -12.26 19.14 6.77
CA VAL A 249 -13.19 19.00 5.65
C VAL A 249 -14.05 20.23 5.54
N TRP A 250 -13.97 20.89 4.39
CA TRP A 250 -14.67 22.14 4.10
C TRP A 250 -15.94 21.90 3.30
N THR A 251 -16.92 22.78 3.48
CA THR A 251 -18.04 22.91 2.54
C THR A 251 -17.56 23.45 1.19
N PRO A 252 -18.29 23.20 0.09
CA PRO A 252 -17.97 23.77 -1.22
C PRO A 252 -17.73 25.29 -1.21
N LYS A 253 -18.48 26.03 -0.41
CA LYS A 253 -18.39 27.51 -0.31
C LYS A 253 -17.14 27.99 0.43
N LYS A 254 -16.61 27.19 1.36
CA LYS A 254 -15.48 27.55 2.22
C LYS A 254 -14.17 26.88 1.79
N PHE A 255 -14.20 26.09 0.73
CA PHE A 255 -13.05 25.32 0.30
C PHE A 255 -11.99 26.24 -0.33
N PRO A 256 -10.76 26.27 0.20
CA PRO A 256 -9.71 27.19 -0.25
C PRO A 256 -9.13 26.87 -1.64
N GLY A 257 -9.56 25.77 -2.27
CA GLY A 257 -9.01 25.25 -3.51
C GLY A 257 -8.10 24.04 -3.26
N LEU A 258 -7.75 23.33 -4.33
CA LEU A 258 -6.72 22.28 -4.30
C LEU A 258 -5.35 22.97 -4.29
N THR A 259 -4.36 22.38 -3.62
CA THR A 259 -3.01 22.95 -3.60
C THR A 259 -2.50 23.02 -5.03
N ARG A 260 -2.06 24.20 -5.47
CA ARG A 260 -1.23 24.29 -6.68
C ARG A 260 0.10 23.64 -6.30
N THR A 261 0.53 22.60 -7.00
CA THR A 261 1.90 22.09 -6.88
C THR A 261 2.83 23.30 -6.99
N GLN A 262 3.45 23.70 -5.88
CA GLN A 262 4.39 24.81 -5.92
C GLN A 262 5.58 24.32 -6.77
N PRO A 263 5.89 24.96 -7.91
CA PRO A 263 7.16 24.71 -8.54
C PRO A 263 8.22 25.13 -7.53
N GLN A 264 9.20 24.27 -7.27
CA GLN A 264 10.38 24.70 -6.52
C GLN A 264 10.91 25.99 -7.18
N PRO A 265 11.25 27.03 -6.42
CA PRO A 265 11.81 28.23 -6.99
C PRO A 265 13.14 27.86 -7.62
N HIS A 266 13.17 27.69 -8.95
CA HIS A 266 14.41 27.66 -9.69
C HIS A 266 15.12 28.98 -9.42
N GLY A 267 16.32 28.86 -8.85
CA GLY A 267 17.16 29.98 -8.48
C GLY A 267 17.26 30.96 -9.65
N ARG A 268 17.23 32.25 -9.32
CA ARG A 268 17.40 33.35 -10.27
C ARG A 268 18.71 33.14 -11.04
N GLY A 269 18.59 32.69 -12.28
CA GLY A 269 19.64 32.80 -13.29
C GLY A 269 19.70 34.23 -13.78
N THR A 270 20.86 34.83 -13.61
CA THR A 270 21.27 36.19 -13.97
C THR A 270 20.82 36.63 -15.36
N SER A 271 20.20 37.80 -15.43
CA SER A 271 20.05 38.58 -16.67
C SER A 271 21.43 38.99 -17.18
N CYS A 272 21.81 38.47 -18.34
CA CYS A 272 22.94 38.96 -19.11
C CYS A 272 22.53 40.28 -19.78
N THR A 273 23.25 41.36 -19.47
CA THR A 273 23.30 42.63 -20.21
C THR A 273 24.78 43.00 -20.18
N THR A 274 25.49 43.07 -21.31
CA THR A 274 25.73 44.28 -22.14
C THR A 274 26.67 43.78 -23.26
N ALA A 275 26.34 44.00 -24.54
CA ALA A 275 26.96 45.01 -25.43
C ALA A 275 28.47 45.23 -25.23
#